data_AF-A0A671F1M7-F1
#
_entry.id   AF-A0A671F1M7-F1
#
_cell.length_a   1.000
_cell.length_b   1.000
_cell.length_c   1.000
_cell.angle_alpha   90.00
_cell.angle_beta   90.00
_cell.angle_gamma   90.00
#
_symmetry.space_group_name_H-M   'P 1'
#
loop_
_entity.id
_entity.type
_entity.pdbx_description
1 polymer ?
#
loop_
_entity_poly.entity_id
_entity_poly.type
_entity_poly.pdbx_seq_one_letter_code
_entity_poly.pdbx_strand_id
1 'polypeptide(L)'
;TQWSWPVCPLGPADVRFVWEKNGREVETCVPVQTHALPDGRAHVLSWLRDAIGESAEYRCSVLSSVGSQASQVRITVMRREVTHQEKWTRELAAWRAVVGEHDRMMQGWKKAWESCNKDNF
;
A
#
# COMPACT_ATOMS: atom_id res chain seq x y z
N THR A 1 39.17 11.62 7.80
CA THR A 1 37.70 11.55 8.02
C THR A 1 37.31 10.10 8.00
N GLN A 2 37.22 9.49 9.19
CA GLN A 2 36.82 8.09 9.35
C GLN A 2 35.33 8.09 9.69
N TRP A 3 34.49 7.68 8.74
CA TRP A 3 33.05 7.52 8.95
C TRP A 3 32.85 6.22 9.73
N SER A 4 32.75 6.33 11.06
CA SER A 4 32.30 5.23 11.89
C SER A 4 30.79 5.10 11.74
N TRP A 5 30.34 4.02 11.08
CA TRP A 5 28.94 3.60 11.11
C TRP A 5 28.45 3.50 12.56
N PRO A 6 27.19 3.84 12.87
CA PRO A 6 26.67 3.61 14.20
C PRO A 6 26.66 2.09 14.43
N VAL A 7 27.51 1.62 15.34
CA VAL A 7 27.46 0.24 15.81
C VAL A 7 26.13 0.13 16.57
N CYS A 8 25.19 -0.68 16.06
CA CYS A 8 24.00 -1.05 16.81
C CYS A 8 24.48 -1.69 18.13
N PRO A 9 24.12 -1.12 19.30
CA PRO A 9 24.57 -1.68 20.57
C PRO A 9 24.10 -3.13 20.67
N LEU A 10 25.02 -4.03 21.02
CA LEU A 10 24.68 -5.40 21.38
C LEU A 10 23.73 -5.31 22.58
N GLY A 11 22.49 -5.79 22.41
CA GLY A 11 21.52 -5.82 23.49
C GLY A 11 22.05 -6.67 24.66
N PRO A 12 21.65 -6.37 25.91
CA PRO A 12 21.80 -7.34 26.98
C PRO A 12 21.05 -8.61 26.57
N ALA A 13 21.70 -9.78 26.72
CA ALA A 13 21.24 -11.11 26.30
C ALA A 13 21.54 -11.55 24.85
N ASP A 14 22.74 -11.25 24.32
CA ASP A 14 23.32 -11.87 23.10
C ASP A 14 22.45 -11.89 21.83
N VAL A 15 21.38 -11.10 21.82
CA VAL A 15 20.38 -11.07 20.76
C VAL A 15 20.68 -9.94 19.77
N ARG A 16 20.69 -10.28 18.48
CA ARG A 16 20.82 -9.35 17.35
C ARG A 16 19.59 -9.43 16.45
N PHE A 17 18.99 -8.28 16.16
CA PHE A 17 17.99 -8.17 15.11
C PHE A 17 18.64 -7.87 13.76
N VAL A 18 18.15 -8.52 12.71
CA VAL A 18 18.49 -8.26 11.32
C VAL A 18 17.20 -8.02 10.57
N TRP A 19 17.10 -6.87 9.92
CA TRP A 19 15.99 -6.53 9.04
C TRP A 19 16.44 -6.59 7.60
N GLU A 20 15.62 -7.23 6.77
CA GLU A 20 15.81 -7.26 5.32
C GLU A 20 14.57 -6.71 4.62
N LYS A 21 14.81 -5.99 3.52
CA LYS A 21 13.80 -5.56 2.56
C LYS A 21 14.12 -6.18 1.21
N ASN A 22 13.20 -6.98 0.66
CA ASN A 22 13.37 -7.73 -0.58
C ASN A 22 14.68 -8.56 -0.60
N GLY A 23 14.99 -9.22 0.52
CA GLY A 23 16.19 -10.05 0.70
C GLY A 23 17.51 -9.29 0.85
N ARG A 24 17.48 -7.96 0.99
CA ARG A 24 18.67 -7.13 1.27
C ARG A 24 18.61 -6.57 2.68
N GLU A 25 19.69 -6.72 3.44
CA GLU A 25 19.79 -6.14 4.78
C GLU A 25 19.59 -4.62 4.73
N VAL A 26 18.81 -4.10 5.65
CA VAL A 26 18.57 -2.65 5.77
C VAL A 26 19.81 -2.02 6.38
N GLU A 27 20.46 -1.11 5.63
CA GLU A 27 21.72 -0.47 6.04
C GLU A 27 21.58 0.45 7.26
N THR A 28 20.36 0.88 7.57
CA THR A 28 20.08 1.77 8.69
C THR A 28 19.97 1.00 10.00
N CYS A 29 20.53 1.56 11.07
CA CYS A 29 20.32 1.04 12.43
C CYS A 29 18.83 0.97 12.76
N VAL A 30 18.37 -0.23 13.10
CA VAL A 30 17.00 -0.45 13.55
C VAL A 30 16.90 -0.27 15.07
N PRO A 31 15.86 0.42 15.56
CA PRO A 31 15.58 0.49 16.99
C PRO A 31 15.39 -0.90 17.58
N VAL A 32 15.91 -1.08 18.80
CA VAL A 32 15.72 -2.26 19.62
C VAL A 32 15.34 -1.80 21.02
N GLN A 33 14.29 -2.38 21.58
CA GLN A 33 13.88 -2.22 22.97
C GLN A 33 14.06 -3.55 23.69
N THR A 34 14.70 -3.51 24.85
CA THR A 34 14.90 -4.68 25.72
C THR A 34 14.29 -4.42 27.08
N HIS A 35 13.51 -5.37 27.58
CA HIS A 35 12.94 -5.35 28.92
C HIS A 35 13.35 -6.62 29.67
N ALA A 36 14.20 -6.47 30.67
CA ALA A 36 14.64 -7.57 31.52
C ALA A 36 13.52 -8.00 32.47
N LEU A 37 13.39 -9.30 32.67
CA LEU A 37 12.44 -9.92 33.60
C LEU A 37 13.18 -10.34 34.88
N PRO A 38 12.49 -10.43 36.03
CA PRO A 38 13.12 -10.79 37.32
C PRO A 38 13.76 -12.18 37.34
N ASP A 39 13.35 -13.09 36.46
CA ASP A 39 13.86 -14.45 36.33
C ASP A 39 15.09 -14.56 35.41
N GLY A 40 15.64 -13.43 34.98
CA GLY A 40 16.81 -13.37 34.10
C GLY A 40 16.49 -13.51 32.61
N ARG A 41 15.22 -13.69 32.22
CA ARG A 41 14.80 -13.60 30.82
C ARG A 41 14.71 -12.15 30.35
N ALA A 42 14.60 -11.93 29.05
CA ALA A 42 14.35 -10.62 28.48
C ALA A 42 13.28 -10.69 27.38
N HIS A 43 12.42 -9.68 27.32
CA HIS A 43 11.62 -9.39 26.14
C HIS A 43 12.37 -8.41 25.26
N VAL A 44 12.46 -8.74 23.97
CA VAL A 44 13.16 -7.94 22.97
C VAL A 44 12.21 -7.60 21.84
N LEU A 45 12.23 -6.34 21.40
CA LEU A 45 11.38 -5.83 20.33
C LEU A 45 12.23 -4.99 19.39
N SER A 46 11.99 -5.11 18.08
CA SER A 46 12.57 -4.25 17.06
C SER A 46 11.52 -3.86 16.04
N TRP A 47 11.66 -2.69 15.43
CA TRP A 47 10.75 -2.19 14.41
C TRP A 47 11.51 -1.40 13.34
N LEU A 48 10.98 -1.43 12.12
CA LEU A 48 11.50 -0.67 10.99
C LEU A 48 10.54 0.46 10.63
N ARG A 49 11.08 1.66 10.40
CA ARG A 49 10.34 2.78 9.81
C ARG A 49 10.82 2.97 8.37
N ASP A 50 9.92 2.86 7.42
CA ASP A 50 10.24 2.91 6.00
C ASP A 50 9.17 3.70 5.22
N ALA A 51 9.58 4.39 4.15
CA ALA A 51 8.69 5.07 3.22
C ALA A 51 8.41 4.13 2.03
N ILE A 52 7.20 3.57 2.00
CA ILE A 52 6.86 2.49 1.08
C ILE A 52 6.23 3.06 -0.20
N GLY A 53 7.03 3.21 -1.26
CA GLY A 53 6.55 3.62 -2.59
C GLY A 53 6.10 2.47 -3.50
N GLU A 54 6.54 1.25 -3.19
CA GLU A 54 6.26 0.04 -3.96
C GLU A 54 6.04 -1.15 -3.04
N SER A 55 5.35 -2.17 -3.53
CA SER A 55 5.18 -3.42 -2.79
C SER A 55 6.55 -4.02 -2.45
N ALA A 56 6.71 -4.45 -1.21
CA ALA A 56 7.98 -4.98 -0.72
C ALA A 56 7.75 -6.10 0.30
N GLU A 57 8.71 -7.00 0.37
CA GLU A 57 8.78 -8.04 1.38
C GLU A 57 9.77 -7.64 2.47
N TYR A 58 9.38 -7.86 3.72
CA TYR A 58 10.19 -7.57 4.89
C TYR A 58 10.41 -8.85 5.68
N ARG A 59 11.65 -9.10 6.09
CA ARG A 59 12.03 -10.19 6.98
C ARG A 59 12.72 -9.62 8.21
N CYS A 60 12.23 -9.98 9.39
CA CYS A 60 12.88 -9.71 10.66
C CYS A 60 13.44 -11.03 11.20
N SER A 61 14.75 -11.08 11.41
CA SER A 61 15.43 -12.22 12.01
C SER A 61 16.02 -11.82 13.36
N VAL A 62 15.87 -12.72 14.33
CA VAL A 62 16.44 -12.60 15.67
C VAL A 62 17.48 -13.70 15.80
N LEU A 63 18.73 -13.32 16.08
CA LEU A 63 19.87 -14.20 16.23
C LEU A 63 20.34 -14.17 17.68
N SER A 64 20.65 -15.32 18.26
CA SER A 64 21.31 -15.45 19.56
C SER A 64 22.28 -16.62 19.56
N SER A 65 23.04 -16.79 20.64
CA SER A 65 23.95 -17.92 20.83
C SER A 65 23.25 -19.28 20.83
N VAL A 66 21.97 -19.32 21.22
CA VAL A 66 21.17 -20.55 21.28
C VAL A 66 20.40 -20.85 19.99
N GLY A 67 20.40 -19.93 19.02
CA GLY A 67 19.78 -20.16 17.72
C GLY A 67 19.22 -18.90 17.07
N SER A 68 18.34 -19.10 16.08
CA SER A 68 17.72 -18.00 15.33
C SER A 68 16.24 -18.25 15.07
N GLN A 69 15.47 -17.16 15.04
CA GLN A 69 14.07 -17.15 14.61
C GLN A 69 13.86 -16.05 13.59
N ALA A 70 12.91 -16.24 12.66
CA ALA A 70 12.59 -15.24 11.66
C ALA A 70 11.09 -15.16 11.39
N SER A 71 10.64 -13.95 11.06
CA SER A 71 9.28 -13.65 10.61
C SER A 71 9.34 -12.85 9.31
N GLN A 72 8.41 -13.11 8.40
CA GLN A 72 8.37 -12.52 7.07
C GLN A 72 6.96 -12.04 6.73
N VAL A 73 6.88 -10.85 6.15
CA VAL A 73 5.61 -10.22 5.76
C VAL A 73 5.77 -9.52 4.42
N ARG A 74 4.73 -9.58 3.58
CA ARG A 74 4.65 -8.84 2.33
C ARG A 74 3.70 -7.67 2.47
N ILE A 75 4.20 -6.47 2.20
CA ILE A 75 3.40 -5.24 2.13
C ILE A 75 3.10 -4.95 0.66
N THR A 76 1.82 -4.88 0.32
CA THR A 76 1.38 -4.60 -1.06
C THR A 76 0.89 -3.16 -1.16
N VAL A 77 1.54 -2.36 -2.01
CA VAL A 77 1.07 -1.02 -2.37
C VAL A 77 0.14 -1.16 -3.56
N MET A 78 -1.16 -0.91 -3.34
CA MET A 78 -2.11 -0.77 -4.43
C MET A 78 -1.85 0.55 -5.15
N ARG A 79 -1.17 0.48 -6.30
CA ARG A 79 -1.17 1.62 -7.22
C ARG A 79 -2.59 1.76 -7.76
N ARG A 80 -3.16 2.95 -7.64
CA ARG A 80 -4.37 3.29 -8.39
C ARG A 80 -3.96 3.27 -9.85
N GLU A 81 -4.19 2.13 -10.49
CA GLU A 81 -3.91 1.91 -11.90
C GLU A 81 -4.55 3.07 -12.67
N VAL A 82 -3.71 3.90 -13.31
CA VAL A 82 -4.16 5.01 -14.15
C VAL A 82 -5.19 4.51 -15.16
N THR A 83 -5.01 3.26 -15.60
CA THR A 83 -5.93 2.48 -16.45
C THR A 83 -7.35 2.36 -15.87
N HIS A 84 -7.54 2.22 -14.55
CA HIS A 84 -8.88 2.11 -13.96
C HIS A 84 -9.62 3.46 -13.99
N GLN A 85 -8.90 4.55 -13.72
CA GLN A 85 -9.47 5.89 -13.79
C GLN A 85 -9.76 6.30 -15.25
N GLU A 86 -8.87 5.96 -16.18
CA GLU A 86 -9.06 6.17 -17.62
C GLU A 86 -10.22 5.32 -18.16
N LYS A 87 -10.29 4.04 -17.76
CA LYS A 87 -11.39 3.13 -18.12
C LYS A 87 -12.73 3.68 -17.64
N TRP A 88 -12.83 4.08 -16.37
CA TRP A 88 -14.05 4.67 -15.83
C TRP A 88 -14.42 5.97 -16.55
N THR A 89 -13.45 6.83 -16.83
CA THR A 89 -13.69 8.08 -17.58
C THR A 89 -14.26 7.80 -18.97
N ARG A 90 -13.74 6.79 -19.67
CA ARG A 90 -14.22 6.37 -20.98
C ARG A 90 -15.62 5.79 -20.92
N GLU A 91 -15.88 4.89 -19.97
CA GLU A 91 -17.21 4.27 -19.78
C GLU A 91 -18.26 5.33 -19.45
N LEU A 92 -17.94 6.28 -18.56
CA LEU A 92 -18.82 7.39 -18.21
C LEU A 92 -19.12 8.29 -19.41
N ALA A 93 -18.13 8.57 -20.26
CA ALA A 93 -18.32 9.36 -21.47
C ALA A 93 -19.25 8.66 -22.47
N ALA A 94 -19.10 7.34 -22.65
CA ALA A 94 -19.96 6.54 -23.51
C ALA A 94 -21.42 6.54 -23.01
N TRP A 95 -21.62 6.34 -21.70
CA TRP A 95 -22.95 6.41 -21.09
C TRP A 95 -23.62 7.77 -21.27
N ARG A 96 -22.89 8.87 -21.05
CA ARG A 96 -23.41 10.23 -21.26
C ARG A 96 -23.82 10.48 -22.72
N ALA A 97 -23.07 9.94 -23.68
CA ALA A 97 -23.42 10.05 -25.10
C ALA A 97 -24.73 9.32 -25.42
N VAL A 98 -24.92 8.10 -24.90
CA VAL A 98 -26.15 7.32 -25.09
C VAL A 98 -27.36 8.03 -24.47
N VAL A 99 -27.23 8.54 -23.25
CA VAL A 99 -28.30 9.29 -22.58
C VAL A 99 -28.64 10.56 -23.37
N GLY A 100 -27.63 11.29 -23.87
CA GLY A 100 -27.85 12.49 -24.68
C GLY A 100 -28.57 12.20 -26.00
N GLU A 101 -28.26 11.09 -26.65
CA GLU A 101 -28.95 10.69 -27.88
C GLU A 101 -30.40 10.30 -27.61
N HIS A 102 -30.65 9.53 -26.56
CA HIS A 102 -31.99 9.17 -26.13
C HIS A 102 -32.83 10.42 -25.81
N ASP A 103 -32.27 11.40 -25.09
CA ASP A 103 -32.97 12.66 -24.79
C ASP A 103 -33.34 13.42 -26.07
N ARG A 104 -32.41 13.57 -27.03
CA ARG A 104 -32.70 14.21 -28.33
C ARG A 104 -33.81 13.51 -29.09
N MET A 105 -33.79 12.19 -29.14
CA MET A 105 -34.85 11.40 -29.74
C MET A 105 -36.18 11.73 -29.07
N MET A 106 -36.28 11.65 -27.74
CA MET A 106 -37.51 11.93 -27.01
C MET A 106 -38.05 13.35 -27.22
N GLN A 107 -37.16 14.35 -27.30
CA GLN A 107 -37.56 15.72 -27.65
C GLN A 107 -38.13 15.81 -29.07
N GLY A 108 -37.55 15.06 -30.02
CA GLY A 108 -38.07 14.94 -31.38
C GLY A 108 -39.48 14.33 -31.42
N TRP A 109 -39.69 13.21 -30.71
CA TRP A 109 -41.00 12.58 -30.57
C TRP A 109 -42.04 13.51 -29.96
N LYS A 110 -41.67 14.23 -28.90
CA LYS A 110 -42.56 15.22 -28.26
C LYS A 110 -43.00 16.30 -29.24
N LYS A 111 -42.06 16.88 -30.01
CA LYS A 111 -42.38 17.91 -31.00
C LYS A 111 -43.33 17.39 -32.10
N ALA A 112 -43.07 16.19 -32.62
CA ALA A 112 -43.93 15.57 -33.63
C ALA A 112 -45.35 15.35 -33.09
N TRP A 113 -45.47 14.85 -31.86
CA TRP A 113 -46.74 14.64 -31.18
C TRP A 113 -47.53 15.94 -30.99
N GLU A 114 -46.86 17.00 -30.52
CA GLU A 114 -47.47 18.33 -30.34
C GLU A 114 -47.89 18.97 -31.67
N SER A 115 -47.19 18.71 -32.77
CA SER A 115 -47.55 19.20 -34.10
C SER A 115 -48.83 18.54 -34.61
N CYS A 116 -48.92 17.21 -34.57
CA CYS A 116 -50.11 16.48 -35.02
C CYS A 116 -51.37 16.84 -34.24
N ASN A 117 -51.24 17.25 -32.97
CA ASN A 117 -52.39 17.65 -32.16
C ASN A 117 -52.91 19.06 -32.52
N LYS A 118 -52.06 19.92 -33.11
CA LYS A 118 -52.47 21.26 -33.57
C LYS A 118 -53.22 21.24 -34.90
N ASP A 119 -52.97 20.24 -35.75
CA ASP A 119 -53.58 20.12 -37.08
C ASP A 119 -55.02 19.55 -37.03
N ASN A 120 -55.55 19.21 -35.84
CA ASN A 120 -56.89 18.64 -35.62
C ASN A 120 -57.96 19.66 -35.17
N PHE A 121 -57.72 20.98 -35.31
CA PHE A 121 -58.69 22.06 -35.03
C PHE A 121 -58.84 23.04 -36.19
#